data_AF-A0A396M410-F1
#
_entry.id   AF-A0A396M410-F1
#
_cell.length_a   1.000
_cell.length_b   1.000
_cell.length_c   1.000
_cell.angle_alpha   90.00
_cell.angle_beta   90.00
_cell.angle_gamma   90.00
#
_symmetry.space_group_name_H-M   'P 1'
#
loop_
_entity.id
_entity.type
_entity.pdbx_description
1 polymer ?
#
loop_
_entity_poly.entity_id
_entity_poly.type
_entity_poly.pdbx_seq_one_letter_code
_entity_poly.pdbx_strand_id
1 'polypeptide(L)'
;MKTWLLFVFVCSAAFTALGVEPQPRVKGDAIYLYCSASTQNTQEGIERYEDPKDDNDPLFAHRPITFEMRSKQKNIYILFIHCSFNPAELSKTRPVDPAKDQMEIIIGPRTMLRFINTFNPITLEDKLASFKTNEEAWAWVDSLKATGKQIYLIDWNDPMNGNGGTELRLIQIIPGITNRPLY
;
A
#
# COMPACT_ATOMS: atom_id res chain seq x y z
N MET A 1 -2.05 46.43 -39.50
CA MET A 1 -1.76 45.10 -40.09
C MET A 1 -0.51 44.53 -39.43
N LYS A 2 -0.58 43.26 -38.99
CA LYS A 2 0.50 42.36 -38.54
C LYS A 2 1.19 42.70 -37.21
N THR A 3 0.84 42.05 -36.09
CA THR A 3 1.42 40.79 -35.53
C THR A 3 2.92 40.95 -35.19
N TRP A 4 3.45 40.65 -34.01
CA TRP A 4 3.38 39.40 -33.26
C TRP A 4 3.63 39.62 -31.75
N LEU A 5 2.80 39.03 -30.89
CA LEU A 5 3.15 38.77 -29.48
C LEU A 5 4.18 37.64 -29.43
N LEU A 6 5.37 37.92 -28.91
CA LEU A 6 6.36 36.91 -28.57
C LEU A 6 5.99 36.30 -27.21
N PHE A 7 5.25 35.19 -27.25
CA PHE A 7 5.22 34.21 -26.17
C PHE A 7 6.62 33.59 -26.06
N VAL A 8 7.39 33.98 -25.05
CA VAL A 8 8.58 33.22 -24.66
C VAL A 8 8.09 32.01 -23.86
N PHE A 9 7.84 30.91 -24.57
CA PHE A 9 7.84 29.58 -24.02
C PHE A 9 9.25 29.30 -23.51
N VAL A 10 9.49 29.47 -22.21
CA VAL A 10 10.70 28.93 -21.57
C VAL A 10 10.47 27.43 -21.43
N CYS A 11 10.88 26.69 -22.46
CA CYS A 11 11.13 25.25 -22.39
C CYS A 11 12.00 24.97 -21.15
N SER A 12 11.38 24.51 -20.07
CA SER A 12 12.09 23.96 -18.91
C SER A 12 12.53 22.54 -19.22
N ALA A 13 13.35 22.39 -20.25
CA ALA A 13 14.07 21.16 -20.56
C ALA A 13 15.57 21.47 -20.36
N ALA A 14 16.23 20.60 -19.60
CA ALA A 14 17.66 20.62 -19.25
C ALA A 14 18.06 21.42 -18.00
N PHE A 15 17.73 20.85 -16.83
CA PHE A 15 18.68 20.77 -15.72
C PHE A 15 18.93 19.29 -15.40
N THR A 16 19.69 18.62 -16.28
CA THR A 16 20.38 17.37 -15.94
C THR A 16 21.85 17.71 -15.70
N ALA A 17 22.11 18.31 -14.56
CA ALA A 17 23.45 18.47 -14.00
C ALA A 17 23.28 18.53 -12.47
N LEU A 18 24.05 17.70 -11.75
CA LEU A 18 24.00 17.37 -10.31
C LEU A 18 23.16 16.13 -9.98
N GLY A 19 23.82 15.13 -9.38
CA GLY A 19 23.28 13.81 -9.06
C GLY A 19 22.08 13.84 -8.13
N VAL A 20 20.89 13.85 -8.72
CA VAL A 20 19.62 13.58 -8.05
C VAL A 20 19.11 12.25 -8.62
N GLU A 21 19.01 11.25 -7.74
CA GLU A 21 18.37 9.95 -7.98
C GLU A 21 17.01 10.11 -8.70
N PRO A 22 16.57 9.12 -9.49
CA PRO A 22 15.19 9.10 -9.95
C PRO A 22 14.27 8.91 -8.72
N GLN A 23 13.55 9.95 -8.31
CA GLN A 23 12.46 9.83 -7.34
C GLN A 23 11.23 10.60 -7.86
N PRO A 24 10.24 9.84 -8.38
CA PRO A 24 8.92 9.85 -7.75
C PRO A 24 8.27 8.45 -7.82
N ARG A 25 8.64 7.54 -6.91
CA ARG A 25 7.80 6.36 -6.64
C ARG A 25 7.27 6.37 -5.20
N VAL A 26 8.02 6.98 -4.29
CA VAL A 26 7.55 7.22 -2.92
C VAL A 26 6.72 8.51 -2.92
N LYS A 27 5.50 8.42 -2.40
CA LYS A 27 4.51 9.51 -2.40
C LYS A 27 4.57 10.23 -1.07
N GLY A 28 4.94 11.52 -1.12
CA GLY A 28 5.25 12.30 0.08
C GLY A 28 4.08 12.56 1.03
N ASP A 29 2.86 12.26 0.62
CA ASP A 29 1.64 12.39 1.42
C ASP A 29 1.08 11.04 1.90
N ALA A 30 1.65 9.91 1.46
CA ALA A 30 1.20 8.57 1.77
C ALA A 30 1.53 8.15 3.21
N ILE A 31 0.79 7.14 3.70
CA ILE A 31 1.06 6.47 4.96
C ILE A 31 1.87 5.21 4.66
N TYR A 32 2.94 4.99 5.40
CA TYR A 32 3.79 3.81 5.27
C TYR A 32 3.61 2.90 6.48
N LEU A 33 3.39 1.62 6.21
CA LEU A 33 3.24 0.56 7.20
C LEU A 33 4.32 -0.49 7.01
N TYR A 34 4.86 -1.01 8.11
CA TYR A 34 5.79 -2.13 8.12
C TYR A 34 5.17 -3.32 8.82
N CYS A 35 5.47 -4.52 8.34
CA CYS A 35 5.18 -5.75 9.05
C CYS A 35 6.19 -6.85 8.71
N SER A 36 6.15 -7.94 9.45
CA SER A 36 6.81 -9.20 9.15
C SER A 36 5.73 -10.28 9.12
N ALA A 37 5.02 -10.39 8.00
CA ALA A 37 3.81 -11.20 7.95
C ALA A 37 4.13 -12.71 7.92
N SER A 38 3.37 -13.49 8.68
CA SER A 38 3.41 -14.96 8.64
C SER A 38 2.53 -15.48 7.50
N THR A 39 2.96 -16.55 6.83
CA THR A 39 2.11 -17.31 5.89
C THR A 39 1.38 -18.47 6.57
N GLN A 40 1.58 -18.64 7.88
CA GLN A 40 0.89 -19.62 8.72
C GLN A 40 -0.21 -18.93 9.52
N ASN A 41 -1.29 -19.66 9.79
CA ASN A 41 -2.37 -19.20 10.66
C ASN A 41 -1.91 -19.23 12.13
N THR A 42 -1.57 -18.07 12.67
CA THR A 42 -1.00 -17.89 14.01
C THR A 42 -2.03 -17.40 15.03
N GLN A 43 -3.18 -16.86 14.58
CA GLN A 43 -4.23 -16.24 15.41
C GLN A 43 -3.76 -15.01 16.23
N GLU A 44 -2.48 -14.67 16.17
CA GLU A 44 -1.82 -13.55 16.82
C GLU A 44 -0.74 -13.00 15.88
N GLY A 45 -0.66 -11.68 15.74
CA GLY A 45 0.32 -11.00 14.90
C GLY A 45 -0.23 -10.60 13.54
N ILE A 46 0.64 -10.56 12.53
CA ILE A 46 0.32 -10.20 11.16
C ILE A 46 0.42 -11.44 10.28
N GLU A 47 -0.65 -11.77 9.58
CA GLU A 47 -0.70 -12.87 8.62
C GLU A 47 -0.84 -12.32 7.20
N ARG A 48 -0.26 -13.01 6.22
CA ARG A 48 -0.39 -12.70 4.79
C ARG A 48 -1.01 -13.89 4.08
N TYR A 49 -2.03 -13.62 3.28
CA TYR A 49 -2.75 -14.60 2.48
C TYR A 49 -2.90 -14.14 1.04
N GLU A 50 -2.70 -15.07 0.12
CA GLU A 50 -2.86 -14.94 -1.33
C GLU A 50 -3.45 -16.28 -1.82
N ASP A 51 -4.56 -16.27 -2.58
CA ASP A 51 -5.10 -17.49 -3.19
C ASP A 51 -4.42 -17.71 -4.55
N PRO A 52 -3.63 -18.79 -4.74
CA PRO A 52 -2.99 -19.08 -6.03
C PRO A 52 -3.98 -19.35 -7.16
N LYS A 53 -5.26 -19.63 -6.86
CA LYS A 53 -6.29 -19.78 -7.90
C LYS A 53 -6.54 -18.47 -8.66
N ASP A 54 -6.34 -17.34 -7.99
CA ASP A 54 -6.54 -16.01 -8.56
C ASP A 54 -5.43 -15.62 -9.55
N ASP A 55 -4.33 -16.37 -9.62
CA ASP A 55 -3.25 -16.13 -10.61
C ASP A 55 -3.75 -16.27 -12.07
N ASN A 56 -4.82 -17.04 -12.28
CA ASN A 56 -5.44 -17.24 -13.59
C ASN A 56 -6.81 -16.58 -13.74
N ASP A 57 -7.28 -15.83 -12.73
CA ASP A 57 -8.54 -15.12 -12.83
C ASP A 57 -8.34 -13.85 -13.68
N PRO A 58 -8.98 -13.74 -14.86
CA PRO A 58 -8.81 -12.60 -15.74
C PRO A 58 -9.28 -11.29 -15.11
N LEU A 59 -10.13 -11.33 -14.08
CA LEU A 59 -10.64 -10.17 -13.37
C LEU A 59 -9.52 -9.37 -12.70
N PHE A 60 -8.41 -10.00 -12.31
CA PHE A 60 -7.32 -9.35 -11.60
C PHE A 60 -6.10 -9.13 -12.51
N ALA A 61 -5.50 -7.94 -12.42
CA ALA A 61 -4.21 -7.65 -13.07
C ALA A 61 -3.03 -8.25 -12.28
N HIS A 62 -3.23 -8.44 -10.98
CA HIS A 62 -2.36 -9.17 -10.08
C HIS A 62 -3.27 -9.80 -9.02
N ARG A 63 -3.00 -11.06 -8.61
CA ARG A 63 -3.82 -11.72 -7.59
C ARG A 63 -3.97 -10.85 -6.32
N PRO A 64 -5.13 -10.85 -5.66
CA PRO A 64 -5.31 -10.09 -4.43
C PRO A 64 -4.32 -10.53 -3.33
N ILE A 65 -3.89 -9.58 -2.52
CA ILE A 65 -3.04 -9.85 -1.34
C ILE A 65 -3.76 -9.34 -0.12
N THR A 66 -3.85 -10.19 0.90
CA THR A 66 -4.54 -9.88 2.14
C THR A 66 -3.55 -9.90 3.29
N PHE A 67 -3.57 -8.86 4.13
CA PHE A 67 -2.85 -8.82 5.40
C PHE A 67 -3.85 -8.76 6.54
N GLU A 68 -3.74 -9.70 7.47
CA GLU A 68 -4.62 -9.78 8.63
C GLU A 68 -3.85 -9.45 9.89
N MET A 69 -4.25 -8.41 10.59
CA MET A 69 -3.73 -8.07 11.90
C MET A 69 -4.68 -8.64 12.97
N ARG A 70 -4.19 -9.63 13.73
CA ARG A 70 -5.00 -10.45 14.64
C ARG A 70 -4.47 -10.39 16.06
N SER A 71 -5.39 -10.27 17.02
CA SER A 71 -5.11 -10.69 18.39
C SER A 71 -6.34 -11.35 19.01
N LYS A 72 -6.25 -12.65 19.28
CA LYS A 72 -7.28 -13.41 19.97
C LYS A 72 -7.46 -12.91 21.41
N GLN A 73 -6.36 -12.62 22.11
CA GLN A 73 -6.44 -12.12 23.49
C GLN A 73 -7.23 -10.81 23.60
N LYS A 74 -7.05 -9.90 22.63
CA LYS A 74 -7.70 -8.59 22.61
C LYS A 74 -8.98 -8.56 21.77
N ASN A 75 -9.39 -9.70 21.19
CA ASN A 75 -10.46 -9.79 20.21
C ASN A 75 -10.32 -8.74 19.10
N ILE A 76 -9.15 -8.66 18.46
CA ILE A 76 -8.84 -7.77 17.36
C ILE A 76 -8.74 -8.58 16.07
N TYR A 77 -9.45 -8.14 15.05
CA TYR A 77 -9.25 -8.57 13.68
C TYR A 77 -9.38 -7.35 12.78
N ILE A 78 -8.34 -7.07 12.01
CA ILE A 78 -8.29 -5.98 11.03
C ILE A 78 -7.75 -6.55 9.72
N LEU A 79 -8.49 -6.33 8.65
CA LEU A 79 -8.11 -6.72 7.31
C LEU A 79 -7.52 -5.53 6.56
N PHE A 80 -6.37 -5.72 5.93
CA PHE A 80 -5.86 -4.85 4.88
C PHE A 80 -5.82 -5.61 3.56
N ILE A 81 -6.26 -4.98 2.48
CA ILE A 81 -6.40 -5.63 1.18
C ILE A 81 -5.62 -4.84 0.14
N HIS A 82 -4.88 -5.57 -0.69
CA HIS A 82 -4.43 -5.12 -2.00
C HIS A 82 -5.29 -5.80 -3.07
N CYS A 83 -5.87 -5.00 -3.97
CA CYS A 83 -6.60 -5.52 -5.10
C CYS A 83 -6.35 -4.64 -6.34
N SER A 84 -5.91 -5.26 -7.42
CA SER A 84 -5.69 -4.58 -8.70
C SER A 84 -6.48 -5.31 -9.77
N PHE A 85 -7.59 -4.72 -10.20
CA PHE A 85 -8.46 -5.27 -11.22
C PHE A 85 -7.90 -5.01 -12.62
N ASN A 86 -8.16 -5.95 -13.52
CA ASN A 86 -8.00 -5.75 -14.95
C ASN A 86 -9.15 -4.85 -15.45
N PRO A 87 -8.89 -3.62 -15.93
CA PRO A 87 -9.95 -2.69 -16.33
C PRO A 87 -10.81 -3.22 -17.46
N ALA A 88 -10.23 -3.96 -18.41
CA ALA A 88 -10.96 -4.50 -19.55
C ALA A 88 -11.99 -5.54 -19.09
N GLU A 89 -11.64 -6.36 -18.11
CA GLU A 89 -12.53 -7.38 -17.56
C GLU A 89 -13.55 -6.77 -16.59
N LEU A 90 -13.12 -5.89 -15.69
CA LEU A 90 -14.01 -5.23 -14.73
C LEU A 90 -15.08 -4.37 -15.43
N SER A 91 -14.72 -3.66 -16.51
CA SER A 91 -15.63 -2.79 -17.27
C SER A 91 -16.85 -3.51 -17.85
N LYS A 92 -16.79 -4.84 -17.99
CA LYS A 92 -17.92 -5.67 -18.45
C LYS A 92 -19.06 -5.75 -17.42
N THR A 93 -18.78 -5.45 -16.15
CA THR A 93 -19.74 -5.57 -15.05
C THR A 93 -20.15 -4.22 -14.45
N ARG A 94 -19.23 -3.25 -14.39
CA ARG A 94 -19.49 -1.90 -13.89
C ARG A 94 -18.45 -0.90 -14.42
N PRO A 95 -18.72 0.42 -14.34
CA PRO A 95 -17.69 1.42 -14.58
C PRO A 95 -16.46 1.22 -13.69
N VAL A 96 -15.29 1.48 -14.25
CA VAL A 96 -13.99 1.39 -13.57
C VAL A 96 -13.69 2.74 -12.89
N ASP A 97 -13.33 2.69 -11.62
CA ASP A 97 -12.79 3.80 -10.84
C ASP A 97 -11.31 3.51 -10.56
N PRO A 98 -10.36 4.05 -11.34
CA PRO A 98 -8.93 3.75 -11.19
C PRO A 98 -8.40 3.99 -9.77
N ALA A 99 -8.96 4.94 -9.02
CA ALA A 99 -8.50 5.24 -7.66
C ALA A 99 -8.80 4.11 -6.67
N LYS A 100 -9.82 3.30 -6.93
CA LYS A 100 -10.24 2.17 -6.08
C LYS A 100 -9.91 0.82 -6.69
N ASP A 101 -9.90 0.74 -8.01
CA ASP A 101 -9.87 -0.53 -8.74
C ASP A 101 -8.48 -0.93 -9.20
N GLN A 102 -7.52 0.00 -9.19
CA GLN A 102 -6.17 -0.26 -9.72
C GLN A 102 -5.11 0.10 -8.70
N MET A 103 -5.08 -0.66 -7.60
CA MET A 103 -4.02 -0.49 -6.61
C MET A 103 -2.68 -0.95 -7.19
N GLU A 104 -1.61 -0.30 -6.78
CA GLU A 104 -0.29 -0.55 -7.36
C GLU A 104 0.63 -1.35 -6.42
N ILE A 105 1.55 -2.09 -7.05
CA ILE A 105 2.71 -2.68 -6.41
C ILE A 105 3.93 -1.98 -6.98
N ILE A 106 4.70 -1.35 -6.12
CA ILE A 106 5.88 -0.59 -6.49
C ILE A 106 7.11 -1.42 -6.17
N ILE A 107 7.86 -1.80 -7.19
CA ILE A 107 9.19 -2.40 -7.03
C ILE A 107 10.21 -1.34 -7.39
N GLY A 108 11.21 -1.12 -6.55
CA GLY A 108 12.26 -0.12 -6.79
C GLY A 108 13.53 -0.41 -6.03
N PRO A 109 14.56 0.45 -6.13
CA PRO A 109 15.82 0.24 -5.43
C PRO A 109 15.63 0.28 -3.92
N ARG A 110 16.42 -0.50 -3.17
CA ARG A 110 16.39 -0.50 -1.70
C ARG A 110 16.71 0.87 -1.09
N THR A 111 17.36 1.77 -1.84
CA THR A 111 17.61 3.15 -1.41
C THR A 111 16.32 3.94 -1.11
N MET A 112 15.18 3.55 -1.69
CA MET A 112 13.87 4.12 -1.36
C MET A 112 13.54 4.04 0.13
N LEU A 113 14.04 3.01 0.84
CA LEU A 113 13.80 2.81 2.26
C LEU A 113 14.25 4.00 3.10
N ARG A 114 15.37 4.64 2.74
CA ARG A 114 15.87 5.82 3.44
C ARG A 114 14.86 6.96 3.41
N PHE A 115 14.21 7.16 2.27
CA PHE A 115 13.21 8.21 2.10
C PHE A 115 11.89 7.84 2.78
N ILE A 116 11.44 6.58 2.67
CA ILE A 116 10.23 6.08 3.36
C ILE A 116 10.33 6.29 4.88
N ASN A 117 11.51 6.02 5.46
CA ASN A 117 11.76 6.22 6.89
C ASN A 117 11.59 7.68 7.36
N THR A 118 11.69 8.67 6.46
CA THR A 118 11.45 10.08 6.82
C THR A 118 9.97 10.39 7.08
N PHE A 119 9.05 9.50 6.66
CA PHE A 119 7.61 9.62 6.86
C PHE A 119 7.10 8.92 8.13
N ASN A 120 8.01 8.46 9.00
CA ASN A 120 7.68 7.78 10.27
C ASN A 120 6.73 6.59 10.06
N PRO A 121 7.17 5.55 9.33
CA PRO A 121 6.35 4.37 9.07
C PRO A 121 5.88 3.71 10.38
N ILE A 122 4.66 3.16 10.35
CA ILE A 122 4.07 2.48 11.51
C ILE A 122 4.34 0.97 11.37
N THR A 123 5.05 0.41 12.35
CA THR A 123 5.17 -1.06 12.49
C THR A 123 3.84 -1.63 13.01
N LEU A 124 3.23 -2.55 12.26
CA LEU A 124 1.92 -3.11 12.58
C LEU A 124 1.96 -3.95 13.86
N GLU A 125 3.04 -4.67 14.12
CA GLU A 125 3.25 -5.45 15.33
C GLU A 125 3.27 -4.54 16.57
N ASP A 126 4.04 -3.45 16.53
CA ASP A 126 4.09 -2.45 17.61
C ASP A 126 2.73 -1.79 17.80
N LYS A 127 2.04 -1.49 16.69
CA LYS A 127 0.70 -0.90 16.73
C LYS A 127 -0.31 -1.84 17.36
N LEU A 128 -0.31 -3.11 16.97
CA LEU A 128 -1.15 -4.16 17.57
C LEU A 128 -0.87 -4.34 19.07
N ALA A 129 0.41 -4.33 19.45
CA ALA A 129 0.82 -4.42 20.85
C ALA A 129 0.32 -3.21 21.66
N SER A 130 0.28 -2.02 21.05
CA SER A 130 -0.13 -0.77 21.71
C SER A 130 -1.61 -0.76 22.13
N PHE A 131 -2.49 -1.40 21.35
CA PHE A 131 -3.93 -1.42 21.65
C PHE A 131 -4.22 -2.12 22.98
N LYS A 132 -5.09 -1.52 23.78
CA LYS A 132 -5.62 -2.10 25.02
C LYS A 132 -6.97 -2.78 24.78
N THR A 133 -7.75 -2.28 23.83
CA THR A 133 -9.05 -2.83 23.46
C THR A 133 -9.22 -2.92 21.95
N ASN A 134 -10.24 -3.65 21.50
CA ASN A 134 -10.62 -3.72 20.10
C ASN A 134 -11.26 -2.42 19.59
N GLU A 135 -11.93 -1.64 20.45
CA GLU A 135 -12.46 -0.32 20.06
C GLU A 135 -11.35 0.65 19.64
N GLU A 136 -10.22 0.65 20.34
CA GLU A 136 -9.05 1.47 19.95
C GLU A 136 -8.52 1.05 18.58
N ALA A 137 -8.49 -0.26 18.31
CA ALA A 137 -8.06 -0.81 17.03
C ALA A 137 -9.00 -0.41 15.90
N TRP A 138 -10.32 -0.50 16.14
CA TRP A 138 -11.31 -0.08 15.17
C TRP A 138 -11.28 1.43 14.92
N ALA A 139 -11.14 2.25 15.95
CA ALA A 139 -11.01 3.70 15.82
C ALA A 139 -9.75 4.09 15.03
N TRP A 140 -8.65 3.36 15.23
CA TRP A 140 -7.46 3.55 14.42
C TRP A 140 -7.70 3.22 12.94
N VAL A 141 -8.37 2.11 12.62
CA VAL A 141 -8.75 1.78 11.24
C VAL A 141 -9.66 2.83 10.62
N ASP A 142 -10.65 3.33 11.37
CA ASP A 142 -11.53 4.41 10.92
C ASP A 142 -10.72 5.68 10.64
N SER A 143 -9.72 5.99 11.49
CA SER A 143 -8.84 7.13 11.26
C SER A 143 -8.00 6.99 9.98
N LEU A 144 -7.51 5.78 9.68
CA LEU A 144 -6.78 5.50 8.43
C LEU A 144 -7.68 5.73 7.22
N LYS A 145 -8.91 5.20 7.25
CA LYS A 145 -9.92 5.40 6.19
C LYS A 145 -10.25 6.87 5.99
N ALA A 146 -10.42 7.62 7.08
CA ALA A 146 -10.78 9.03 7.04
C ALA A 146 -9.70 9.93 6.43
N THR A 147 -8.44 9.50 6.40
CA THR A 147 -7.36 10.30 5.79
C THR A 147 -7.52 10.47 4.29
N GLY A 148 -8.15 9.53 3.59
CA GLY A 148 -8.20 9.47 2.13
C GLY A 148 -6.82 9.29 1.46
N LYS A 149 -5.76 9.08 2.25
CA LYS A 149 -4.39 8.93 1.76
C LYS A 149 -4.16 7.52 1.26
N GLN A 150 -3.23 7.39 0.32
CA GLN A 150 -2.72 6.07 -0.06
C GLN A 150 -1.89 5.49 1.08
N ILE A 151 -2.03 4.19 1.28
CA ILE A 151 -1.31 3.44 2.31
C ILE A 151 -0.46 2.40 1.59
N TYR A 152 0.84 2.38 1.89
CA TYR A 152 1.76 1.36 1.38
C TYR A 152 2.30 0.52 2.52
N LEU A 153 2.36 -0.78 2.29
CA LEU A 153 2.90 -1.75 3.22
C LEU A 153 4.19 -2.36 2.68
N ILE A 154 5.20 -2.45 3.55
CA ILE A 154 6.41 -3.24 3.34
C ILE A 154 6.33 -4.44 4.27
N ASP A 155 6.28 -5.62 3.66
CA ASP A 155 6.37 -6.90 4.37
C ASP A 155 7.83 -7.37 4.36
N TRP A 156 8.48 -7.39 5.52
CA TRP A 156 9.88 -7.78 5.67
C TRP A 156 10.11 -9.27 5.47
N ASN A 157 9.07 -10.09 5.56
CA ASN A 157 9.13 -11.52 5.22
C ASN A 157 8.93 -11.77 3.72
N ASP A 158 8.57 -10.77 2.92
CA ASP A 158 8.60 -10.88 1.46
C ASP A 158 10.07 -11.11 1.03
N PRO A 159 10.38 -12.16 0.26
CA PRO A 159 11.74 -12.45 -0.18
C PRO A 159 12.43 -11.29 -0.90
N MET A 160 11.67 -10.41 -1.58
CA MET A 160 12.23 -9.20 -2.21
C MET A 160 12.69 -8.16 -1.17
N ASN A 161 12.02 -8.09 -0.03
CA ASN A 161 12.28 -7.09 1.01
C ASN A 161 13.27 -7.57 2.08
N GLY A 162 13.45 -8.89 2.19
CA GLY A 162 14.36 -9.53 3.14
C GLY A 162 15.81 -9.05 3.07
N ASN A 163 16.60 -9.47 4.06
CA ASN A 163 17.99 -9.00 4.21
C ASN A 163 18.87 -9.43 3.03
N GLY A 164 19.53 -8.46 2.40
CA GLY A 164 20.51 -8.67 1.32
C GLY A 164 20.01 -8.36 -0.10
N GLY A 165 18.72 -8.02 -0.27
CA GLY A 165 18.17 -7.63 -1.58
C GLY A 165 18.64 -6.24 -2.05
N THR A 166 18.70 -6.02 -3.36
CA THR A 166 18.94 -4.69 -3.97
C THR A 166 17.67 -3.90 -4.21
N GLU A 167 16.51 -4.54 -4.08
CA GLU A 167 15.20 -3.99 -4.36
C GLU A 167 14.33 -3.90 -3.11
N LEU A 168 13.21 -3.20 -3.26
CA LEU A 168 12.16 -3.02 -2.26
C LEU A 168 10.82 -3.05 -2.97
N ARG A 169 9.91 -3.88 -2.47
CA ARG A 169 8.52 -4.02 -2.90
C ARG A 169 7.60 -3.35 -1.88
N LEU A 170 6.88 -2.34 -2.33
CA LEU A 170 5.78 -1.72 -1.59
C LEU A 170 4.46 -2.18 -2.19
N ILE A 171 3.52 -2.52 -1.33
CA ILE A 171 2.18 -2.98 -1.71
C ILE A 171 1.21 -1.89 -1.28
N GLN A 172 0.54 -1.23 -2.23
CA GLN A 172 -0.57 -0.35 -1.85
C GLN A 172 -1.65 -1.22 -1.21
N ILE A 173 -2.20 -0.80 -0.08
CA ILE A 173 -3.27 -1.48 0.64
C ILE A 173 -4.37 -0.49 1.03
N ILE A 174 -5.57 -1.02 1.26
CA ILE A 174 -6.68 -0.30 1.88
C ILE A 174 -7.10 -1.02 3.16
N PRO A 175 -7.53 -0.28 4.21
CA PRO A 175 -8.13 -0.90 5.38
C PRO A 175 -9.51 -1.43 4.99
N GLY A 176 -9.69 -2.74 5.06
CA GLY A 176 -10.92 -3.45 4.73
C GLY A 176 -11.86 -3.57 5.93
N ILE A 177 -12.20 -4.81 6.27
CA ILE A 177 -13.12 -5.15 7.36
C ILE A 177 -12.41 -5.18 8.72
N THR A 178 -13.21 -5.01 9.77
CA THR A 178 -12.81 -5.30 11.15
C THR A 178 -13.83 -6.28 11.75
N ASN A 179 -13.55 -6.87 12.90
CA ASN A 179 -14.55 -7.65 13.66
C ASN A 179 -15.54 -6.79 14.46
N ARG A 180 -15.69 -5.49 14.14
CA ARG A 180 -16.74 -4.67 14.74
C ARG A 180 -18.12 -5.21 14.33
N PRO A 181 -19.04 -5.48 15.28
CA PRO A 181 -20.41 -5.86 14.95
C PRO A 181 -21.11 -4.80 14.10
N LEU A 182 -21.86 -5.24 13.09
CA LEU A 182 -22.80 -4.38 12.37
C LEU A 182 -24.03 -4.23 13.27
N TYR A 183 -24.32 -3.00 13.71
CA TYR A 183 -25.54 -2.67 14.44
C TYR A 183 -26.73 -2.52 13.50
#